data_AF-A0A1C5WWB2-F1
#
_entry.id   AF-A0A1C5WWB2-F1
#
_cell.length_a   1.000
_cell.length_b   1.000
_cell.length_c   1.000
_cell.angle_alpha   90.00
_cell.angle_beta   90.00
_cell.angle_gamma   90.00
#
_symmetry.space_group_name_H-M   'P 1'
#
loop_
_entity.id
_entity.type
_entity.pdbx_description
1 polymer ?
#
loop_
_entity_poly.entity_id
_entity_poly.type
_entity_poly.pdbx_seq_one_letter_code
_entity_poly.pdbx_strand_id
1 'polypeptide(L)'
;MKAKVFLKMFVVSAVLLVASLATSARSNDGQLIYNPIEENGMTIGQTVYKMDGSTLANYMKYNYKYDDSKRMVESEALRWDSDKDEWQKDLRINYIYEGKTVTTNYYKWNTKKQAYVLVPEMTVTMDNTNM
;
A
#
# COMPACT_ATOMS: atom_id res chain seq x y z
N MET A 1 -19.54 -20.09 16.32
CA MET A 1 -19.41 -18.70 15.82
C MET A 1 -18.35 -17.94 16.63
N LYS A 2 -17.05 -18.11 16.37
CA LYS A 2 -15.99 -17.28 17.00
C LYS A 2 -14.76 -17.01 16.11
N ALA A 3 -14.62 -17.67 14.95
CA ALA A 3 -13.50 -17.42 14.02
C ALA A 3 -13.76 -16.28 13.01
N LYS A 4 -15.03 -16.03 12.63
CA LYS A 4 -15.38 -15.04 11.59
C LYS A 4 -15.22 -13.58 12.03
N VAL A 5 -15.22 -13.31 13.34
CA VAL A 5 -15.11 -11.94 13.87
C VAL A 5 -13.64 -11.49 13.95
N PHE A 6 -12.71 -12.42 14.18
CA PHE A 6 -11.28 -12.11 14.22
C PHE A 6 -10.69 -11.67 12.88
N LEU A 7 -11.19 -12.22 11.76
CA LEU A 7 -10.72 -11.84 10.42
C LEU A 7 -11.15 -10.41 10.04
N LYS A 8 -12.33 -9.98 10.50
CA LYS A 8 -12.85 -8.61 10.23
C LYS A 8 -12.08 -7.53 10.99
N MET A 9 -11.47 -7.87 12.14
CA MET A 9 -10.69 -6.92 12.94
C MET A 9 -9.30 -6.63 12.34
N PHE A 10 -8.78 -7.50 11.48
CA PHE A 10 -7.46 -7.33 10.85
C PHE A 10 -7.48 -6.36 9.65
N VAL A 11 -8.64 -6.17 9.00
CA VAL A 11 -8.73 -5.32 7.80
C VAL A 11 -8.77 -3.83 8.15
N VAL A 12 -9.30 -3.47 9.33
CA VAL A 12 -9.16 -2.10 9.88
C VAL A 12 -7.68 -1.76 10.13
N SER A 13 -6.83 -2.76 10.38
CA SER A 13 -5.38 -2.57 10.49
C SER A 13 -4.68 -2.35 9.15
N ALA A 14 -5.28 -2.68 8.00
CA ALA A 14 -4.67 -2.43 6.69
C ALA A 14 -4.74 -0.94 6.29
N VAL A 15 -5.83 -0.24 6.65
CA VAL A 15 -5.95 1.22 6.48
C VAL A 15 -5.04 1.95 7.47
N LEU A 16 -4.79 1.37 8.64
CA LEU A 16 -3.77 1.86 9.58
C LEU A 16 -2.33 1.45 9.21
N LEU A 17 -2.12 0.49 8.30
CA LEU A 17 -0.76 0.00 7.99
C LEU A 17 0.06 1.07 7.24
N VAL A 18 -0.60 1.99 6.53
CA VAL A 18 0.08 3.10 5.84
C VAL A 18 0.44 4.23 6.84
N ALA A 19 -0.29 4.37 7.95
CA ALA A 19 -0.02 5.38 8.99
C ALA A 19 0.85 4.87 10.16
N SER A 20 0.95 3.55 10.39
CA SER A 20 1.66 2.95 11.53
C SER A 20 3.10 2.52 11.24
N LEU A 21 3.60 2.69 10.01
CA LEU A 21 5.03 2.53 9.72
C LEU A 21 5.92 3.61 10.36
N ALA A 22 5.33 4.59 11.05
CA ALA A 22 6.07 5.53 11.88
C ALA A 22 6.50 4.96 13.24
N THR A 23 5.89 3.89 13.78
CA THR A 23 6.27 3.35 15.10
C THR A 23 5.84 1.89 15.29
N SER A 24 6.58 0.93 14.73
CA SER A 24 6.76 -0.38 15.39
C SER A 24 8.01 -1.10 14.89
N ALA A 25 9.06 -1.04 15.71
CA ALA A 25 10.15 -1.99 15.65
C ALA A 25 9.62 -3.38 16.05
N ARG A 26 9.37 -4.27 15.08
CA ARG A 26 9.24 -5.72 15.37
C ARG A 26 9.66 -6.58 14.17
N SER A 27 10.91 -7.06 14.27
CA SER A 27 11.54 -8.21 13.57
C SER A 27 11.23 -8.43 12.09
N ASN A 28 12.10 -7.92 11.22
CA ASN A 28 12.49 -8.59 9.98
C ASN A 28 13.99 -8.30 9.75
N ASP A 29 14.74 -9.27 9.24
CA ASP A 29 16.21 -9.30 9.06
C ASP A 29 16.76 -8.21 8.09
N GLY A 30 16.62 -6.95 8.48
CA GLY A 30 17.09 -5.78 7.73
C GLY A 30 16.21 -4.58 8.02
N GLN A 31 16.76 -3.60 8.73
CA GLN A 31 16.08 -2.34 9.02
C GLN A 31 15.72 -1.64 7.70
N LEU A 32 14.42 -1.47 7.48
CA LEU A 32 13.87 -0.74 6.35
C LEU A 32 13.92 0.76 6.64
N ILE A 33 14.32 1.55 5.64
CA ILE A 33 14.33 3.01 5.72
C ILE A 33 13.28 3.55 4.77
N TYR A 34 12.41 4.42 5.29
CA TYR A 34 11.31 5.02 4.53
C TYR A 34 11.65 6.46 4.20
N ASN A 35 11.55 6.81 2.91
CA ASN A 35 11.76 8.16 2.42
C ASN A 35 10.47 8.67 1.76
N PRO A 36 9.61 9.40 2.49
CA PRO A 36 8.37 9.94 1.95
C PRO A 36 8.64 11.06 0.93
N ILE A 37 7.76 11.17 -0.05
CA ILE A 37 7.73 12.26 -1.03
C ILE A 37 6.47 13.07 -0.73
N GLU A 38 6.63 14.33 -0.37
CA GLU A 38 5.53 15.21 0.00
C GLU A 38 5.32 16.31 -1.03
N GLU A 39 4.06 16.62 -1.31
CA GLU A 39 3.65 17.75 -2.12
C GLU A 39 2.43 18.42 -1.46
N ASN A 40 2.49 19.74 -1.25
CA ASN A 40 1.41 20.51 -0.62
C ASN A 40 0.92 19.94 0.73
N GLY A 41 1.84 19.39 1.53
CA GLY A 41 1.56 18.79 2.84
C GLY A 41 0.87 17.42 2.78
N MET A 42 0.84 16.78 1.61
CA MET A 42 0.37 15.40 1.44
C MET A 42 1.52 14.51 0.97
N THR A 43 1.65 13.33 1.55
CA THR A 43 2.56 12.31 1.03
C THR A 43 2.02 11.75 -0.28
N ILE A 44 2.68 12.01 -1.40
CA ILE A 44 2.27 11.52 -2.74
C ILE A 44 2.97 10.22 -3.13
N GLY A 45 3.93 9.77 -2.33
CA GLY A 45 4.61 8.51 -2.51
C GLY A 45 5.68 8.29 -1.45
N GLN A 46 6.36 7.15 -1.51
CA GLN A 46 7.55 6.90 -0.69
C GLN A 46 8.47 5.90 -1.39
N THR A 47 9.76 6.03 -1.20
CA THR A 47 10.73 4.98 -1.53
C THR A 47 11.16 4.29 -0.24
N VAL A 48 11.16 2.96 -0.25
CA VAL A 48 11.62 2.11 0.84
C VAL A 48 12.93 1.48 0.43
N TYR A 49 13.91 1.59 1.32
CA TYR A 49 15.22 1.01 1.18
C TYR A 49 15.41 -0.10 2.19
N LYS A 50 16.23 -1.09 1.83
CA LYS A 50 16.74 -2.09 2.77
C LYS A 50 18.21 -1.78 3.03
N MET A 51 18.63 -1.88 4.30
CA MET A 51 20.05 -1.84 4.59
C MET A 51 20.76 -3.07 4.01
N ASP A 52 21.84 -2.81 3.26
CA ASP A 52 22.76 -3.80 2.71
C ASP A 52 24.19 -3.42 3.14
N GLY A 53 24.65 -4.06 4.22
CA GLY A 53 25.86 -3.66 4.92
C GLY A 53 25.78 -2.22 5.45
N SER A 54 26.67 -1.35 4.97
CA SER A 54 26.71 0.09 5.28
C SER A 54 25.96 0.97 4.25
N THR A 55 25.30 0.35 3.26
CA THR A 55 24.64 1.05 2.15
C THR A 55 23.13 0.78 2.14
N LEU A 56 22.41 1.57 1.34
CA LEU A 56 20.96 1.41 1.15
C LEU A 56 20.66 0.91 -0.25
N ALA A 57 19.99 -0.24 -0.32
CA ALA A 57 19.48 -0.80 -1.57
C ALA A 57 18.01 -0.44 -1.76
N ASN A 58 17.62 -0.10 -2.99
CA ASN A 58 16.22 0.06 -3.37
C ASN A 58 15.44 -1.23 -3.06
N TYR A 59 14.25 -1.10 -2.49
CA TYR A 59 13.41 -2.25 -2.14
C TYR A 59 12.01 -2.13 -2.72
N MET A 60 11.24 -1.14 -2.26
CA MET A 60 9.87 -0.89 -2.71
C MET A 60 9.67 0.60 -2.98
N LYS A 61 8.78 0.93 -3.91
CA LYS A 61 8.33 2.30 -4.13
C LYS A 61 6.81 2.32 -4.15
N TYR A 62 6.22 3.34 -3.53
CA TYR A 62 4.78 3.52 -3.51
C TYR A 62 4.43 4.89 -4.11
N ASN A 63 3.35 4.91 -4.90
CA ASN A 63 2.76 6.14 -5.43
C ASN A 63 1.31 6.22 -4.97
N TYR A 64 0.88 7.42 -4.57
CA TYR A 64 -0.44 7.65 -4.02
C TYR A 64 -1.20 8.67 -4.87
N LYS A 65 -2.51 8.48 -5.00
CA LYS A 65 -3.42 9.47 -5.58
C LYS A 65 -4.53 9.78 -4.61
N TYR A 66 -5.00 11.01 -4.69
CA TYR A 66 -6.01 11.57 -3.82
C TYR A 66 -7.18 12.15 -4.63
N ASP A 67 -8.37 12.13 -4.05
CA ASP A 67 -9.51 12.89 -4.57
C ASP A 67 -9.47 14.36 -4.11
N ASP A 68 -10.44 15.16 -4.56
CA ASP A 68 -10.57 16.58 -4.21
C ASP A 68 -10.80 16.82 -2.70
N SER A 69 -11.28 15.79 -1.98
CA SER A 69 -11.44 15.80 -0.52
C SER A 69 -10.17 15.34 0.22
N LYS A 70 -9.05 15.20 -0.50
CA LYS A 70 -7.76 14.73 0.02
C LYS A 70 -7.81 13.33 0.64
N ARG A 71 -8.74 12.48 0.18
CA ARG A 71 -8.81 11.06 0.56
C ARG A 71 -8.02 10.24 -0.45
N MET A 72 -7.22 9.28 0.01
CA MET A 72 -6.45 8.42 -0.88
C MET A 72 -7.38 7.53 -1.72
N VAL A 73 -7.28 7.59 -3.04
CA VAL A 73 -8.10 6.79 -3.98
C VAL A 73 -7.31 5.72 -4.70
N GLU A 74 -5.99 5.84 -4.76
CA GLU A 74 -5.11 4.82 -5.34
C GLU A 74 -3.81 4.72 -4.53
N SER A 75 -3.34 3.50 -4.31
CA SER A 75 -2.00 3.17 -3.82
C SER A 75 -1.37 2.15 -4.77
N GLU A 76 -0.31 2.55 -5.47
CA GLU A 76 0.43 1.69 -6.39
C GLU A 76 1.76 1.31 -5.74
N ALA A 77 2.07 0.01 -5.72
CA ALA A 77 3.34 -0.52 -5.26
C ALA A 77 4.17 -1.02 -6.44
N LEU A 78 5.43 -0.62 -6.45
CA LEU A 78 6.47 -1.10 -7.34
C LEU A 78 7.57 -1.78 -6.53
N ARG A 79 8.10 -2.86 -7.08
CA ARG A 79 9.22 -3.61 -6.52
C ARG A 79 10.47 -3.32 -7.32
N TRP A 80 11.60 -3.13 -6.64
CA TRP A 80 12.89 -3.00 -7.31
C TRP A 80 13.32 -4.34 -7.93
N ASP A 81 13.71 -4.32 -9.20
CA ASP A 81 14.37 -5.45 -9.88
C ASP A 81 15.84 -5.08 -10.05
N SER A 82 16.70 -5.63 -9.19
CA SER A 82 18.14 -5.33 -9.18
C SER A 82 18.88 -5.84 -10.42
N ASP A 83 18.35 -6.88 -11.06
CA ASP A 83 18.99 -7.47 -12.25
C ASP A 83 18.78 -6.57 -13.48
N LYS A 84 17.66 -5.84 -13.51
CA LYS A 84 17.32 -4.92 -14.59
C LYS A 84 17.53 -3.44 -14.26
N ASP A 85 17.90 -3.13 -13.01
CA ASP A 85 18.07 -1.76 -12.51
C ASP A 85 16.81 -0.89 -12.71
N GLU A 86 15.62 -1.46 -12.47
CA GLU A 86 14.34 -0.77 -12.71
C GLU A 86 13.24 -1.12 -11.71
N TRP A 87 12.31 -0.17 -11.53
CA TRP A 87 11.09 -0.38 -10.75
C TRP A 87 10.05 -1.16 -11.56
N GLN A 88 9.68 -2.33 -11.07
CA GLN A 88 8.65 -3.18 -11.67
C GLN A 88 7.31 -2.96 -10.98
N LYS A 89 6.25 -2.81 -11.77
CA LYS A 89 4.86 -2.78 -11.27
C LYS A 89 4.53 -4.08 -10.54
N ASP A 90 3.90 -3.97 -9.37
CA ASP A 90 3.57 -5.14 -8.55
C ASP A 90 2.08 -5.19 -8.19
N LEU A 91 1.61 -4.24 -7.37
CA LEU A 91 0.25 -4.19 -6.85
C LEU A 91 -0.33 -2.79 -7.07
N ARG A 92 -1.64 -2.71 -7.23
CA ARG A 92 -2.41 -1.48 -7.14
C ARG A 92 -3.65 -1.71 -6.29
N ILE A 93 -3.94 -0.77 -5.42
CA ILE A 93 -5.12 -0.77 -4.56
C ILE A 93 -5.92 0.48 -4.88
N ASN A 94 -7.22 0.30 -5.18
CA ASN A 94 -8.14 1.42 -5.38
C ASN A 94 -9.12 1.48 -4.21
N TYR A 95 -9.37 2.69 -3.73
CA TYR A 95 -10.35 2.97 -2.68
C TYR A 95 -11.53 3.73 -3.29
N ILE A 96 -12.72 3.16 -3.15
CA ILE A 96 -13.97 3.74 -3.66
C ILE A 96 -14.83 4.12 -2.46
N TYR A 97 -15.11 5.41 -2.32
CA TYR A 97 -15.89 5.94 -1.22
C TYR A 97 -17.34 6.16 -1.66
N GLU A 98 -18.29 5.45 -1.05
CA GLU A 98 -19.72 5.56 -1.34
C GLU A 98 -20.50 5.73 -0.03
N GLY A 99 -21.05 6.92 0.19
CA GLY A 99 -21.71 7.26 1.45
C GLY A 99 -20.79 7.02 2.64
N LYS A 100 -21.22 6.18 3.58
CA LYS A 100 -20.44 5.78 4.76
C LYS A 100 -19.64 4.51 4.56
N THR A 101 -19.37 4.10 3.32
CA THR A 101 -18.62 2.87 3.04
C THR A 101 -17.38 3.16 2.20
N VAL A 102 -16.37 2.31 2.37
CA VAL A 102 -15.19 2.26 1.51
C VAL A 102 -15.06 0.85 0.95
N THR A 103 -14.93 0.75 -0.37
CA THR A 103 -14.60 -0.49 -1.07
C THR A 103 -13.15 -0.43 -1.52
N THR A 104 -12.36 -1.40 -1.07
CA THR A 104 -10.95 -1.57 -1.41
C THR A 104 -10.81 -2.67 -2.45
N ASN A 105 -10.38 -2.30 -3.65
CA ASN A 105 -10.14 -3.24 -4.76
C ASN A 105 -8.64 -3.46 -4.95
N TYR A 106 -8.22 -4.73 -4.96
CA TYR A 106 -6.83 -5.12 -5.18
C TYR A 106 -6.61 -5.56 -6.61
N TYR A 107 -5.52 -5.10 -7.20
CA TYR A 107 -5.11 -5.45 -8.55
C TYR A 107 -3.66 -5.88 -8.56
N LYS A 108 -3.37 -7.00 -9.22
CA LYS A 108 -1.99 -7.47 -9.44
C LYS A 108 -1.55 -7.10 -10.86
N TRP A 109 -0.32 -6.63 -11.00
CA TRP A 109 0.26 -6.43 -12.32
C TRP A 109 0.40 -7.76 -13.06
N ASN A 110 -0.11 -7.83 -14.28
CA ASN A 110 0.05 -8.97 -15.16
C ASN A 110 0.96 -8.59 -16.32
N THR A 111 2.19 -9.09 -16.30
CA THR A 111 3.21 -8.78 -17.32
C THR A 111 2.81 -9.21 -18.73
N LYS A 112 2.02 -10.28 -18.88
CA LYS A 112 1.55 -10.72 -20.21
C LYS A 112 0.49 -9.78 -20.78
N LYS A 113 -0.43 -9.31 -19.94
CA LYS A 113 -1.51 -8.39 -20.32
C LYS A 113 -1.08 -6.91 -20.33
N GLN A 114 0.09 -6.60 -19.77
CA GLN A 114 0.57 -5.23 -19.54
C GLN A 114 -0.49 -4.36 -18.83
N ALA A 115 -1.18 -4.98 -17.86
CA ALA A 115 -2.30 -4.35 -17.17
C ALA A 115 -2.39 -4.82 -15.72
N TYR A 116 -2.95 -3.97 -14.87
CA TYR A 116 -3.40 -4.33 -13.53
C TYR A 116 -4.71 -5.11 -13.63
N VAL A 117 -4.71 -6.35 -13.14
CA VAL A 117 -5.86 -7.25 -13.19
C VAL A 117 -6.46 -7.37 -11.79
N LEU A 118 -7.77 -7.17 -11.68
CA LEU A 118 -8.51 -7.26 -10.43
C LEU A 118 -8.33 -8.65 -9.80
N VAL A 119 -8.08 -8.68 -8.50
CA VAL A 119 -8.05 -9.89 -7.66
C VAL A 119 -9.31 -9.85 -6.78
N PRO A 120 -10.45 -10.34 -7.28
CA PRO A 120 -11.76 -10.10 -6.65
C PRO A 120 -11.87 -10.74 -5.26
N GLU A 121 -11.14 -11.81 -4.99
CA GLU A 121 -11.12 -12.48 -3.68
C GLU A 121 -10.54 -11.61 -2.56
N MET A 122 -9.75 -10.59 -2.92
CA MET A 122 -9.16 -9.65 -1.99
C MET A 122 -9.99 -8.37 -1.85
N THR A 123 -11.04 -8.18 -2.65
CA THR A 123 -11.91 -7.01 -2.54
C THR A 123 -12.67 -7.03 -1.22
N VAL A 124 -12.63 -5.91 -0.49
CA VAL A 124 -13.34 -5.76 0.78
C VAL A 124 -14.12 -4.45 0.81
N THR A 125 -15.37 -4.51 1.23
CA THR A 125 -16.19 -3.33 1.54
C THR A 125 -16.41 -3.24 3.05
N MET A 126 -16.17 -2.06 3.62
CA MET A 126 -16.29 -1.79 5.04
C MET A 126 -16.98 -0.45 5.29
N ASP A 127 -17.62 -0.31 6.45
CA ASP A 127 -18.11 0.98 6.92
C ASP A 127 -16.91 1.89 7.21
N ASN A 128 -16.95 3.10 6.66
CA ASN A 128 -16.02 4.18 6.96
C ASN A 128 -16.51 4.92 8.20
N THR A 129 -16.04 4.49 9.37
CA THR A 129 -16.43 5.07 10.67
C THR A 129 -15.89 6.48 10.92
N ASN A 130 -15.08 7.01 10.00
CA ASN A 130 -14.46 8.33 10.10
C ASN A 130 -15.19 9.40 9.26
N MET A 131 -16.36 9.08 8.70
CA MET A 131 -17.30 10.01 8.06
C MET A 131 -18.52 10.24 8.94
#